data_AF-A0A158KQY6-F1
#
_entry.id   AF-A0A158KQY6-F1
#
_cell.length_a   1.000
_cell.length_b   1.000
_cell.length_c   1.000
_cell.angle_alpha   90.00
_cell.angle_beta   90.00
_cell.angle_gamma   90.00
#
_symmetry.space_group_name_H-M   'P 1'
#
loop_
_entity.id
_entity.type
_entity.pdbx_description
1 polymer ?
#
loop_
_entity_poly.entity_id
_entity_poly.type
_entity_poly.pdbx_seq_one_letter_code
_entity_poly.pdbx_strand_id
1 'polypeptide(L)'
;MADSNEGGIVKHYVDQFLALGVKNHSGENVADQVAALASDSLEHLDVWKCGTPAENKIKLLAQLQLQAGLAAAATPGQAKVLMDVHHLISEQAGVLR
;
A
#
# COMPACT_ATOMS: atom_id res chain seq x y z
N MET A 1 -9.14 -27.78 3.07
CA MET A 1 -7.91 -27.00 2.84
C MET A 1 -8.16 -26.15 1.62
N ALA A 2 -8.86 -25.05 1.82
CA ALA A 2 -9.19 -24.06 0.81
C ALA A 2 -9.43 -22.75 1.58
N ASP A 3 -9.54 -21.64 0.85
CA ASP A 3 -9.86 -20.30 1.35
C ASP A 3 -8.66 -19.48 1.83
N SER A 4 -8.16 -18.61 0.92
CA SER A 4 -7.95 -17.17 1.18
C SER A 4 -6.86 -16.51 0.33
N ASN A 5 -6.24 -17.19 -0.65
CA ASN A 5 -5.08 -16.64 -1.35
C ASN A 5 -5.39 -15.46 -2.30
N GLU A 6 -6.66 -15.16 -2.57
CA GLU A 6 -7.05 -14.13 -3.56
C GLU A 6 -6.88 -12.69 -3.05
N GLY A 7 -6.89 -12.48 -1.72
CA GLY A 7 -6.65 -11.17 -1.08
C GLY A 7 -5.29 -11.02 -0.40
N GLY A 8 -4.46 -12.07 -0.42
CA GLY A 8 -3.24 -12.16 0.39
C GLY A 8 -2.17 -11.14 0.00
N ILE A 9 -1.96 -10.91 -1.29
CA ILE A 9 -0.92 -9.99 -1.79
C ILE A 9 -1.20 -8.53 -1.41
N VAL A 10 -2.44 -8.07 -1.59
CA VAL A 10 -2.84 -6.71 -1.23
C VAL A 10 -2.70 -6.49 0.27
N LYS A 11 -3.21 -7.43 1.08
CA LYS A 11 -3.09 -7.36 2.54
C LYS A 11 -1.62 -7.36 3.00
N HIS A 12 -0.78 -8.18 2.38
CA HIS A 12 0.64 -8.23 2.66
C HIS A 12 1.32 -6.87 2.46
N TYR A 13 1.07 -6.20 1.34
CA TYR A 13 1.63 -4.86 1.10
C TYR A 13 1.08 -3.80 2.03
N VAL A 14 -0.22 -3.81 2.31
CA VAL A 14 -0.82 -2.89 3.28
C VAL A 14 -0.15 -3.01 4.65
N ASP A 15 0.10 -4.24 5.12
CA ASP A 15 0.79 -4.49 6.39
C ASP A 15 2.23 -3.95 6.39
N GLN A 16 2.96 -4.15 5.29
CA GLN A 16 4.31 -3.58 5.15
C GLN A 16 4.31 -2.05 5.14
N PHE A 17 3.37 -1.40 4.45
CA PHE A 17 3.24 0.06 4.48
C PHE A 17 2.85 0.59 5.87
N LEU A 18 1.99 -0.15 6.59
CA LEU A 18 1.67 0.17 7.98
C LEU A 18 2.92 0.09 8.86
N ALA A 19 3.74 -0.94 8.71
CA ALA A 19 5.00 -1.08 9.44
C ALA A 19 5.96 0.08 9.15
N LEU A 20 6.09 0.51 7.89
CA LEU A 20 6.87 1.70 7.53
C LEU A 20 6.29 2.98 8.15
N GLY A 21 4.97 3.11 8.21
CA GLY A 21 4.32 4.24 8.87
C GLY A 21 4.60 4.29 10.38
N VAL A 22 4.69 3.13 11.04
CA VAL A 22 5.12 3.04 12.46
C VAL A 22 6.59 3.45 12.62
N LYS A 23 7.49 2.96 11.76
CA LYS A 23 8.91 3.38 11.76
C LYS A 23 9.08 4.88 11.54
N ASN A 24 8.32 5.46 10.62
CA ASN A 24 8.29 6.91 10.39
C ASN A 24 7.84 7.67 11.64
N HIS A 25 6.84 7.14 12.36
CA HIS A 25 6.40 7.73 13.62
C HIS A 25 7.49 7.68 14.70
N SER A 26 8.36 6.66 14.68
CA SER A 26 9.55 6.56 15.54
C SER A 26 10.71 7.46 15.11
N GLY A 27 10.57 8.23 14.02
CA GLY A 27 11.58 9.18 13.53
C GLY A 27 12.55 8.59 12.50
N GLU A 28 12.32 7.37 12.01
CA GLU A 28 13.12 6.79 10.94
C GLU A 28 12.75 7.40 9.58
N ASN A 29 13.75 7.68 8.75
CA ASN A 29 13.48 8.07 7.36
C ASN A 29 13.10 6.83 6.54
N VAL A 30 11.83 6.73 6.20
CA VAL A 30 11.28 5.60 5.44
C VAL A 30 11.01 5.91 3.97
N ALA A 31 11.34 7.12 3.48
CA ALA A 31 10.96 7.55 2.13
C ALA A 31 11.48 6.61 1.03
N ASP A 32 12.75 6.19 1.14
CA ASP A 32 13.38 5.27 0.19
C ASP A 32 12.74 3.86 0.25
N GLN A 33 12.48 3.37 1.47
CA GLN A 33 11.79 2.09 1.70
C GLN A 33 10.36 2.12 1.16
N VAL A 34 9.65 3.24 1.33
CA VAL A 34 8.30 3.46 0.80
C VAL A 34 8.30 3.41 -0.72
N ALA A 35 9.25 4.08 -1.38
CA ALA A 35 9.35 4.09 -2.82
C ALA A 35 9.69 2.70 -3.38
N ALA A 36 10.68 2.02 -2.79
CA ALA A 36 11.07 0.67 -3.17
C ALA A 36 9.90 -0.32 -3.02
N LEU A 37 9.20 -0.27 -1.88
CA LEU A 37 8.06 -1.14 -1.60
C LEU A 37 6.86 -0.84 -2.50
N ALA A 38 6.63 0.42 -2.87
CA ALA A 38 5.59 0.80 -3.83
C ALA A 38 5.86 0.18 -5.20
N SER A 39 7.09 0.29 -5.72
CA SER A 39 7.45 -0.33 -7.00
C SER A 39 7.39 -1.86 -6.96
N ASP A 40 7.89 -2.49 -5.88
CA ASP A 40 7.79 -3.94 -5.66
C ASP A 40 6.33 -4.41 -5.62
N SER A 41 5.46 -3.66 -4.94
CA SER A 41 4.03 -3.96 -4.88
C SER A 41 3.38 -3.94 -6.26
N LEU A 42 3.73 -2.97 -7.11
CA LEU A 42 3.17 -2.89 -8.45
C LEU A 42 3.63 -4.04 -9.34
N GLU A 43 4.91 -4.40 -9.29
CA GLU A 43 5.46 -5.54 -10.04
C GLU A 43 4.81 -6.85 -9.60
N HIS A 44 4.72 -7.09 -8.29
CA HIS A 44 4.13 -8.31 -7.77
C HIS A 44 2.62 -8.39 -8.04
N LEU A 45 1.89 -7.27 -7.97
CA LEU A 45 0.47 -7.22 -8.36
C LEU A 45 0.25 -7.47 -9.86
N ASP A 46 1.25 -7.17 -10.70
CA ASP A 46 1.19 -7.40 -12.14
C ASP A 46 1.36 -8.88 -12.50
N VAL A 47 2.30 -9.55 -11.83
CA VAL A 47 2.58 -10.99 -12.04
C VAL A 47 1.66 -11.91 -11.23
N TRP A 48 0.87 -11.35 -10.31
CA TRP A 48 -0.05 -12.13 -9.48
C TRP A 48 -1.16 -12.76 -10.32
N LYS A 49 -1.26 -14.08 -10.25
CA LYS A 49 -2.19 -14.86 -11.09
C LYS A 49 -3.65 -14.85 -10.61
N CYS A 50 -3.96 -14.16 -9.51
CA CYS A 50 -5.29 -14.15 -8.92
C CYS A 50 -5.96 -12.78 -9.07
N GLY A 51 -7.07 -12.72 -9.79
CA GLY A 51 -7.72 -11.46 -10.17
C GLY A 51 -6.97 -10.72 -11.27
N THR A 52 -7.53 -9.59 -11.74
CA THR A 52 -6.82 -8.75 -12.70
C THR A 52 -5.82 -7.81 -12.00
N PRO A 53 -4.68 -7.50 -12.62
CA PRO A 53 -3.70 -6.58 -12.03
C PRO A 53 -4.30 -5.20 -11.76
N ALA A 54 -5.21 -4.72 -12.62
CA ALA A 54 -5.94 -3.48 -12.41
C ALA A 54 -6.82 -3.51 -11.16
N GLU A 55 -7.61 -4.57 -10.96
CA GLU A 55 -8.43 -4.72 -9.74
C GLU A 55 -7.57 -4.81 -8.48
N ASN A 56 -6.45 -5.52 -8.54
CA ASN A 56 -5.55 -5.68 -7.40
C ASN A 56 -4.88 -4.35 -7.01
N LYS A 57 -4.48 -3.53 -7.99
CA LYS A 57 -3.97 -2.16 -7.77
C LYS A 57 -5.06 -1.25 -7.17
N ILE A 58 -6.29 -1.30 -7.69
CA ILE A 58 -7.43 -0.53 -7.15
C ILE A 58 -7.75 -0.96 -5.71
N LYS A 59 -7.76 -2.26 -5.42
CA LYS A 59 -7.95 -2.79 -4.06
C LYS A 59 -6.86 -2.31 -3.11
N LEU A 60 -5.60 -2.30 -3.55
CA LEU A 60 -4.49 -1.78 -2.74
C LEU A 60 -4.67 -0.29 -2.43
N LEU A 61 -4.99 0.53 -3.44
CA LEU A 61 -5.26 1.96 -3.25
C LEU A 61 -6.42 2.19 -2.27
N ALA A 62 -7.55 1.50 -2.45
CA ALA A 62 -8.70 1.62 -1.56
C ALA A 62 -8.36 1.24 -0.11
N GLN A 63 -7.56 0.19 0.10
CA GLN A 63 -7.12 -0.23 1.43
C GLN A 63 -6.17 0.79 2.07
N LEU A 64 -5.20 1.33 1.31
CA LEU A 64 -4.30 2.37 1.79
C LEU A 64 -5.07 3.62 2.23
N GLN A 65 -6.06 4.03 1.43
CA GLN A 65 -6.91 5.17 1.76
C GLN A 65 -7.74 4.93 3.02
N LEU A 66 -8.34 3.75 3.14
CA LEU A 66 -9.11 3.37 4.33
C LEU A 66 -8.23 3.39 5.58
N GLN A 67 -7.05 2.75 5.54
CA GLN A 67 -6.12 2.70 6.66
C GLN A 67 -5.59 4.08 7.03
N ALA A 68 -5.31 4.94 6.05
CA ALA A 68 -4.93 6.32 6.31
C ALA A 68 -6.03 7.11 7.02
N GLY A 69 -7.30 6.94 6.59
CA GLY A 69 -8.46 7.55 7.24
C GLY A 69 -8.63 7.11 8.70
N LEU A 70 -8.40 5.82 8.98
CA LEU A 70 -8.41 5.28 10.34
C LEU A 70 -7.25 5.82 11.19
N ALA A 71 -6.06 5.93 10.59
CA ALA A 71 -4.87 6.44 11.26
C ALA A 71 -4.86 7.96 11.44
N ALA A 72 -5.63 8.72 10.66
CA ALA A 72 -5.55 10.19 10.61
C ALA A 72 -5.76 10.86 11.98
N ALA A 73 -6.64 10.29 12.82
CA ALA A 73 -6.94 10.84 14.14
C ALA A 73 -5.92 10.43 15.23
N ALA A 74 -5.35 9.22 15.14
CA ALA A 74 -4.48 8.66 16.19
C ALA A 74 -2.98 8.83 15.88
N THR A 75 -2.60 8.66 14.62
CA THR A 75 -1.21 8.65 14.15
C THR A 75 -1.10 9.42 12.82
N PRO A 76 -1.17 10.76 12.85
CA PRO A 76 -1.19 11.58 11.62
C PRO A 76 0.06 11.41 10.76
N GLY A 77 1.22 11.12 11.36
CA GLY A 77 2.45 10.80 10.61
C GLY A 77 2.37 9.48 9.83
N GLN A 78 1.66 8.49 10.37
CA GLN A 78 1.41 7.22 9.68
C GLN A 78 0.38 7.40 8.57
N ALA A 79 -0.71 8.14 8.84
CA ALA A 79 -1.71 8.47 7.82
C ALA A 79 -1.10 9.21 6.62
N LYS A 80 -0.17 10.13 6.88
CA LYS A 80 0.59 10.82 5.83
C LYS A 80 1.39 9.85 4.96
N VAL A 81 2.16 8.95 5.56
CA VAL A 81 2.93 7.94 4.80
C VAL A 81 2.02 7.08 3.94
N LEU A 82 0.88 6.62 4.46
CA LEU A 82 -0.08 5.82 3.70
C LEU A 82 -0.68 6.59 2.51
N MET A 83 -0.96 7.89 2.69
CA MET A 83 -1.42 8.78 1.61
C MET A 83 -0.34 9.07 0.57
N ASP A 84 0.92 9.25 1.00
CA ASP A 84 2.07 9.42 0.10
C ASP A 84 2.27 8.15 -0.74
N VAL A 85 2.22 6.96 -0.14
CA VAL A 85 2.24 5.68 -0.85
C VAL A 85 1.08 5.59 -1.84
N HIS A 86 -0.14 5.92 -1.41
CA HIS A 86 -1.33 5.90 -2.26
C HIS A 86 -1.14 6.79 -3.50
N HIS A 87 -0.66 8.01 -3.32
CA HIS A 87 -0.41 8.92 -4.43
C HIS A 87 0.64 8.35 -5.38
N LEU A 88 1.77 7.88 -4.84
CA LEU A 88 2.87 7.31 -5.62
C LEU A 88 2.43 6.10 -6.45
N ILE A 89 1.69 5.17 -5.85
CA ILE A 89 1.15 3.98 -6.55
C ILE A 89 0.14 4.40 -7.62
N SER A 90 -0.72 5.37 -7.33
CA SER A 90 -1.73 5.84 -8.27
C SER A 90 -1.13 6.52 -9.51
N GLU A 91 -0.06 7.32 -9.31
CA GLU A 91 0.72 7.91 -10.40
C GLU A 91 1.44 6.83 -11.23
N GLN A 92 2.15 5.91 -10.56
CA GLN A 92 2.91 4.84 -11.24
C GLN A 92 2.00 3.84 -11.99
N ALA A 93 0.81 3.56 -11.44
CA ALA A 93 -0.17 2.67 -12.07
C ALA A 93 -0.94 3.35 -13.21
N GLY A 94 -0.80 4.67 -13.41
CA GLY A 94 -1.52 5.43 -14.42
C GLY A 94 -3.04 5.52 -14.16
N VAL A 95 -3.46 5.37 -12.90
CA VAL A 95 -4.89 5.38 -12.50
C VAL A 95 -5.42 6.82 -12.39
N LEU A 96 -4.54 7.78 -12.09
CA LEU A 96 -4.80 9.21 -12.18
C LEU A 96 -4.17 9.75 -13.47
N ARG A 97 -4.91 9.73 -14.59
CA ARG A 97 -4.55 10.43 -15.83
C ARG A 97 -5.74 11.21 -16.36
#